data_AF-A0A1M5UI46-F1
#
_entry.id   AF-A0A1M5UI46-F1
#
_cell.length_a   1.000
_cell.length_b   1.000
_cell.length_c   1.000
_cell.angle_alpha   90.00
_cell.angle_beta   90.00
_cell.angle_gamma   90.00
#
_symmetry.space_group_name_H-M   'P 1'
#
loop_
_entity.id
_entity.type
_entity.pdbx_description
1 polymer ?
#
loop_
_entity_poly.entity_id
_entity_poly.type
_entity_poly.pdbx_seq_one_letter_code
_entity_poly.pdbx_strand_id
1 'polypeptide(L)'
;MKRQEYNLDVTMKLFAISKSIIFLLMLFSFVKSTSQSMASNQTNFQKITNQFSVENFEKVKEFILKKGNRKTYRNYDNNNPFYDFGKFQSYLGSDIGQQNINNDPKLSDFNELTLKDNNHYFKILIVRKGDIQALKKGIQNGIKENEVYFADVYQKGLDNQIEILSEYLKLLRDLK
;
A
#
# COMPACT_ATOMS: atom_id res chain seq x y z
N MET A 1 68.72 -34.96 -30.63
CA MET A 1 67.87 -34.73 -29.44
C MET A 1 66.90 -33.57 -29.70
N LYS A 2 65.92 -33.75 -30.61
CA LYS A 2 64.92 -32.72 -31.03
C LYS A 2 63.56 -33.32 -31.45
N ARG A 3 63.29 -34.59 -31.10
CA ARG A 3 62.05 -35.32 -31.50
C ARG A 3 61.02 -35.46 -30.38
N GLN A 4 61.34 -35.15 -29.13
CA GLN A 4 60.41 -35.31 -28.01
C GLN A 4 59.54 -34.07 -27.76
N GLU A 5 60.00 -32.86 -28.10
CA GLU A 5 59.23 -31.63 -27.83
C GLU A 5 58.07 -31.41 -28.81
N TYR A 6 58.15 -31.93 -30.04
CA TYR A 6 57.09 -31.75 -31.04
C TYR A 6 55.83 -32.60 -30.77
N ASN A 7 55.96 -33.70 -30.02
CA ASN A 7 54.84 -34.59 -29.70
C ASN A 7 54.02 -34.14 -28.49
N LEU A 8 54.60 -33.32 -27.61
CA LEU A 8 53.88 -32.74 -26.45
C LEU A 8 52.93 -31.60 -26.89
N ASP A 9 53.36 -30.78 -27.87
CA ASP A 9 52.58 -29.63 -28.32
C ASP A 9 51.35 -30.04 -29.16
N VAL A 10 51.43 -31.15 -29.90
CA VAL A 10 50.29 -31.70 -30.67
C VAL A 10 49.25 -32.35 -29.75
N THR A 11 49.67 -33.04 -28.68
CA THR A 11 48.76 -33.65 -27.70
C THR A 11 48.04 -32.61 -26.83
N MET A 12 48.69 -31.49 -26.51
CA MET A 12 48.06 -30.39 -25.78
C MET A 12 47.03 -29.62 -26.62
N LYS A 13 47.20 -29.52 -27.95
CA LYS A 13 46.20 -28.89 -28.83
C LYS A 13 44.99 -29.78 -29.10
N LEU A 14 45.13 -31.10 -29.13
CA LEU A 14 43.97 -32.01 -29.26
C LEU A 14 43.10 -32.06 -27.99
N PHE A 15 43.68 -31.89 -26.80
CA PHE A 15 42.92 -31.85 -25.55
C PHE A 15 42.17 -30.52 -25.31
N ALA A 16 42.54 -29.45 -26.02
CA ALA A 16 41.88 -28.15 -25.91
C ALA A 16 40.65 -28.01 -26.82
N ILE A 17 40.52 -28.82 -27.87
CA ILE A 17 39.39 -28.75 -28.81
C ILE A 17 38.19 -29.60 -28.33
N SER A 18 38.40 -30.56 -27.41
CA SER A 18 37.33 -31.44 -26.93
C SER A 18 36.44 -30.85 -25.84
N LYS A 19 36.79 -29.71 -25.24
CA LYS A 19 35.94 -29.06 -24.22
C LYS A 19 35.02 -27.96 -24.76
N SER A 20 35.23 -27.50 -25.99
CA SER A 20 34.46 -26.39 -26.58
C SER A 20 33.27 -26.83 -27.44
N ILE A 21 33.05 -28.14 -27.65
CA ILE A 21 31.91 -28.64 -28.45
C ILE A 21 30.73 -29.10 -27.57
N ILE A 22 30.94 -29.30 -26.26
CA ILE A 22 29.86 -29.69 -25.33
C ILE A 22 29.14 -28.45 -24.73
N PHE A 23 29.59 -27.24 -25.03
CA PHE A 23 28.93 -26.01 -24.56
C PHE A 23 27.94 -25.39 -25.57
N LEU A 24 27.75 -26.01 -26.74
CA LEU A 24 26.85 -25.53 -27.79
C LEU A 24 25.61 -26.43 -28.00
N LEU A 25 25.23 -27.22 -26.99
CA LEU A 25 24.02 -28.07 -27.00
C LEU A 25 23.10 -27.81 -25.78
N MET A 26 23.22 -26.66 -25.13
CA MET A 26 22.25 -26.15 -24.15
C MET A 26 21.52 -24.90 -24.64
N LEU A 27 21.23 -24.85 -25.94
CA LEU A 27 20.27 -23.91 -26.52
C LEU A 27 19.09 -24.74 -27.00
N PHE A 28 17.88 -24.34 -26.60
CA PHE A 28 16.59 -24.95 -26.89
C PHE A 28 16.07 -26.05 -25.94
N SER A 29 16.28 -25.86 -24.64
CA SER A 29 15.16 -26.16 -23.72
C SER A 29 14.12 -25.06 -23.96
N PHE A 30 13.14 -25.33 -24.82
CA PHE A 30 11.91 -24.56 -24.89
C PHE A 30 11.26 -24.60 -23.51
N VAL A 31 11.60 -23.66 -22.64
CA VAL A 31 10.73 -23.29 -21.54
C VAL A 31 9.49 -22.74 -22.25
N LYS A 32 8.42 -23.54 -22.28
CA LYS A 32 7.08 -22.98 -22.43
C LYS A 32 6.94 -21.99 -21.30
N SER A 33 7.27 -20.73 -21.58
CA SER A 33 6.86 -19.62 -20.76
C SER A 33 5.35 -19.61 -20.92
N THR A 34 4.68 -20.33 -20.02
CA THR A 34 3.32 -19.99 -19.66
C THR A 34 3.40 -18.52 -19.30
N SER A 35 2.97 -17.67 -20.24
CA SER A 35 2.59 -16.31 -19.93
C SER A 35 1.57 -16.44 -18.82
N GLN A 36 2.03 -16.31 -17.58
CA GLN A 36 1.16 -15.92 -16.49
C GLN A 36 0.48 -14.67 -17.02
N SER A 37 -0.82 -14.75 -17.28
CA SER A 37 -1.61 -13.54 -17.43
C SER A 37 -1.18 -12.66 -16.27
N MET A 38 -0.72 -11.42 -16.54
CA MET A 38 -0.46 -10.47 -15.48
C MET A 38 -1.74 -10.43 -14.64
N ALA A 39 -1.69 -11.09 -13.49
CA ALA A 39 -2.73 -10.97 -12.49
C ALA A 39 -2.83 -9.48 -12.25
N SER A 40 -4.02 -8.91 -12.42
CA SER A 40 -4.25 -7.48 -12.21
C SER A 40 -3.52 -7.09 -10.92
N ASN A 41 -2.63 -6.09 -10.97
CA ASN A 41 -2.05 -5.53 -9.77
C ASN A 41 -3.22 -5.06 -8.89
N GLN A 42 -3.69 -5.90 -7.99
CA GLN A 42 -4.81 -5.60 -7.14
C GLN A 42 -4.27 -4.60 -6.12
N THR A 43 -4.41 -3.32 -6.44
CA THR A 43 -4.07 -2.26 -5.52
C THR A 43 -4.98 -2.43 -4.31
N ASN A 44 -4.42 -2.46 -3.09
CA ASN A 44 -5.19 -2.53 -1.84
C ASN A 44 -5.90 -1.20 -1.53
N PHE A 45 -6.26 -0.43 -2.57
CA PHE A 45 -6.96 0.84 -2.47
C PHE A 45 -7.91 1.05 -3.64
N GLN A 46 -9.01 1.74 -3.36
CA GLN A 46 -10.02 2.13 -4.32
C GLN A 46 -10.36 3.62 -4.13
N LYS A 47 -10.38 4.38 -5.22
CA LYS A 47 -10.76 5.80 -5.19
C LYS A 47 -12.23 5.92 -4.82
N ILE A 48 -12.52 6.76 -3.82
CA ILE A 48 -13.88 7.06 -3.34
C ILE A 48 -14.20 8.56 -3.33
N THR A 49 -13.36 9.41 -3.95
CA THR A 49 -13.50 10.88 -3.92
C THR A 49 -14.87 11.39 -4.33
N ASN A 50 -15.55 10.71 -5.27
CA ASN A 50 -16.87 11.12 -5.72
C ASN A 50 -17.96 10.83 -4.67
N GLN A 51 -17.75 9.82 -3.83
CA GLN A 51 -18.62 9.45 -2.71
C GLN A 51 -18.27 10.25 -1.45
N PHE A 52 -16.98 10.53 -1.25
CA PHE A 52 -16.47 11.22 -0.08
C PHE A 52 -15.26 12.07 -0.48
N SER A 53 -15.52 13.36 -0.72
CA SER A 53 -14.52 14.32 -1.20
C SER A 53 -13.44 14.63 -0.17
N VAL A 54 -12.39 15.30 -0.64
CA VAL A 54 -11.36 15.91 0.21
C VAL A 54 -12.00 16.82 1.26
N GLU A 55 -12.91 17.70 0.86
CA GLU A 55 -13.63 18.62 1.77
C GLU A 55 -14.41 17.86 2.85
N ASN A 56 -15.09 16.76 2.51
CA ASN A 56 -15.80 15.95 3.49
C ASN A 56 -14.84 15.34 4.51
N PHE A 57 -13.67 14.85 4.05
CA PHE A 57 -12.65 14.33 4.96
C PHE A 57 -12.15 15.42 5.91
N GLU A 58 -11.81 16.60 5.39
CA GLU A 58 -11.35 17.72 6.21
C GLU A 58 -12.37 18.13 7.26
N LYS A 59 -13.64 18.27 6.85
CA LYS A 59 -14.75 18.58 7.75
C LYS A 59 -14.88 17.56 8.88
N VAL A 60 -14.77 16.27 8.59
CA VAL A 60 -14.81 15.20 9.60
C VAL A 60 -13.58 15.27 10.51
N LYS A 61 -12.39 15.49 9.96
CA LYS A 61 -11.16 15.64 10.73
C LYS A 61 -11.29 16.79 11.73
N GLU A 62 -11.71 17.97 11.27
CA GLU A 62 -11.92 19.13 12.12
C GLU A 62 -13.00 18.88 13.19
N PHE A 63 -14.10 18.24 12.81
CA PHE A 63 -15.16 17.87 13.75
C PHE A 63 -14.60 16.97 14.87
N ILE A 64 -13.86 15.91 14.55
CA ILE A 64 -13.28 14.99 15.53
C ILE A 64 -12.26 15.72 16.41
N LEU A 65 -11.40 16.58 15.84
CA LEU A 65 -10.43 17.35 16.61
C LEU A 65 -11.09 18.34 17.58
N LYS A 66 -12.25 18.90 17.22
CA LYS A 66 -12.98 19.91 18.01
C LYS A 66 -13.96 19.32 19.02
N LYS A 67 -14.62 18.21 18.67
CA LYS A 67 -15.76 17.61 19.42
C LYS A 67 -15.48 16.22 19.94
N GLY A 68 -14.41 15.59 19.46
CA GLY A 68 -14.00 14.26 19.87
C GLY A 68 -13.25 14.23 21.19
N ASN A 69 -12.94 13.00 21.58
CA ASN A 69 -12.12 12.66 22.73
C ASN A 69 -10.81 12.03 22.27
N ARG A 70 -10.02 11.53 23.21
CA ARG A 70 -8.81 10.75 22.96
C ARG A 70 -9.04 9.30 23.39
N LYS A 71 -8.64 8.35 22.55
CA LYS A 71 -8.73 6.92 22.85
C LYS A 71 -7.62 6.16 22.14
N THR A 72 -6.89 5.31 22.87
CA THR A 72 -5.95 4.37 22.24
C THR A 72 -6.74 3.35 21.42
N TYR A 73 -6.35 3.20 20.16
CA TYR A 73 -7.00 2.28 19.24
C TYR A 73 -6.21 0.98 19.03
N ARG A 74 -4.89 1.06 18.89
CA ARG A 74 -4.00 -0.05 18.51
C ARG A 74 -2.65 0.11 19.20
N ASN A 75 -1.87 -0.97 19.30
CA ASN A 75 -0.54 -0.91 19.92
C ASN A 75 0.49 -0.08 19.10
N TYR A 76 0.11 0.38 17.91
CA TYR A 76 0.97 1.16 17.03
C TYR A 76 1.11 2.63 17.46
N ASP A 77 0.02 3.22 17.97
CA ASP A 77 -0.13 4.62 18.34
C ASP A 77 -1.17 4.78 19.46
N ASN A 78 -1.00 5.78 20.31
CA ASN A 78 -1.83 6.06 21.48
C ASN A 78 -2.57 7.39 21.34
N ASN A 79 -3.56 7.62 22.20
CA ASN A 79 -4.27 8.91 22.30
C ASN A 79 -4.81 9.44 20.96
N ASN A 80 -5.30 8.55 20.09
CA ASN A 80 -5.89 8.95 18.81
C ASN A 80 -7.08 9.88 19.05
N PRO A 81 -7.22 10.98 18.27
CA PRO A 81 -8.48 11.70 18.16
C PRO A 81 -9.58 10.73 17.75
N PHE A 82 -10.69 10.77 18.47
CA PHE A 82 -11.73 9.76 18.42
C PHE A 82 -13.12 10.40 18.56
N TYR A 83 -14.09 9.87 17.82
CA TYR A 83 -15.51 10.18 18.03
C TYR A 83 -16.36 8.92 17.87
N ASP A 84 -17.40 8.78 18.70
CA ASP A 84 -18.38 7.72 18.60
C ASP A 84 -19.67 8.26 17.97
N PHE A 85 -20.00 7.82 16.75
CA PHE A 85 -21.21 8.21 16.05
C PHE A 85 -22.41 7.33 16.40
N GLY A 86 -22.29 6.47 17.42
CA GLY A 86 -23.32 5.54 17.89
C GLY A 86 -23.39 4.27 17.02
N LYS A 87 -23.42 4.42 15.69
CA LYS A 87 -23.41 3.30 14.75
C LYS A 87 -22.01 2.72 14.52
N PHE A 88 -21.02 3.60 14.50
CA PHE A 88 -19.62 3.27 14.31
C PHE A 88 -18.74 4.26 15.05
N GLN A 89 -17.52 3.83 15.30
CA GLN A 89 -16.46 4.59 15.92
C GLN A 89 -15.50 5.09 14.85
N SER A 90 -15.02 6.32 15.02
CA SER A 90 -14.06 6.94 14.13
C SER A 90 -12.79 7.36 14.84
N TYR A 91 -11.64 7.13 14.20
CA TYR A 91 -10.32 7.47 14.71
C TYR A 91 -9.47 8.15 13.64
N LEU A 92 -8.72 9.18 14.04
CA LEU A 92 -7.70 9.80 13.19
C LEU A 92 -6.35 9.11 13.38
N GLY A 93 -5.66 8.86 12.26
CA GLY A 93 -4.32 8.31 12.19
C GLY A 93 -3.33 9.31 11.60
N SER A 94 -2.14 9.35 12.19
CA SER A 94 -1.08 10.28 11.81
C SER A 94 -0.48 10.00 10.43
N ASP A 95 -0.30 11.07 9.67
CA ASP A 95 0.37 11.11 8.36
C ASP A 95 1.90 10.93 8.43
N ILE A 96 2.47 10.90 9.63
CA ILE A 96 3.89 10.60 9.89
C ILE A 96 4.08 9.31 10.72
N GLY A 97 3.03 8.50 10.88
CA GLY A 97 3.09 7.21 11.57
C GLY A 97 3.59 7.33 13.02
N GLN A 98 4.47 6.40 13.44
CA GLN A 98 4.98 6.34 14.83
C GLN A 98 5.85 7.52 15.25
N GLN A 99 6.28 8.38 14.31
CA GLN A 99 6.93 9.64 14.67
C GLN A 99 5.99 10.56 15.46
N ASN A 100 4.67 10.32 15.38
CA ASN A 100 3.66 10.93 16.23
C ASN A 100 2.90 9.89 17.07
N ILE A 101 3.62 9.12 17.89
CA ILE A 101 3.03 8.01 18.68
C ILE A 101 1.88 8.44 19.60
N ASN A 102 1.82 9.71 20.00
CA ASN A 102 0.76 10.25 20.88
C ASN A 102 -0.33 11.02 20.12
N ASN A 103 -0.29 11.03 18.78
CA ASN A 103 -1.24 11.75 17.93
C ASN A 103 -1.43 13.23 18.32
N ASP A 104 -0.31 13.94 18.54
CA ASP A 104 -0.31 15.39 18.75
C ASP A 104 -0.70 16.10 17.45
N PRO A 105 -1.79 16.89 17.42
CA PRO A 105 -2.22 17.63 16.24
C PRO A 105 -1.25 18.73 15.81
N LYS A 106 -0.26 19.10 16.63
CA LYS A 106 0.80 20.03 16.24
C LYS A 106 1.85 19.39 15.32
N LEU A 107 1.93 18.06 15.30
CA LEU A 107 2.94 17.29 14.57
C LEU A 107 2.38 16.61 13.32
N SER A 108 1.06 16.54 13.18
CA SER A 108 0.38 15.79 12.12
C SER A 108 -0.87 16.50 11.66
N ASP A 109 -1.10 16.49 10.35
CA ASP A 109 -2.34 16.97 9.75
C ASP A 109 -3.38 15.85 9.52
N PHE A 110 -3.09 14.65 10.03
CA PHE A 110 -3.89 13.43 9.94
C PHE A 110 -4.43 13.11 8.53
N ASN A 111 -3.90 12.06 7.91
CA ASN A 111 -4.33 11.64 6.58
C ASN A 111 -5.12 10.32 6.58
N GLU A 112 -5.24 9.65 7.73
CA GLU A 112 -5.96 8.39 7.86
C GLU A 112 -7.21 8.57 8.73
N LEU A 113 -8.36 8.12 8.24
CA LEU A 113 -9.61 7.99 8.97
C LEU A 113 -9.96 6.51 9.06
N THR A 114 -10.06 6.00 10.27
CA THR A 114 -10.53 4.63 10.53
C THR A 114 -11.99 4.69 10.95
N LEU A 115 -12.86 3.91 10.30
CA LEU A 115 -14.25 3.70 10.71
C LEU A 115 -14.41 2.25 11.13
N LYS A 116 -14.95 1.99 12.32
CA LYS A 116 -15.15 0.62 12.78
C LYS A 116 -16.43 0.45 13.57
N ASP A 117 -16.99 -0.74 13.49
CA ASP A 117 -17.99 -1.24 14.43
C ASP A 117 -17.54 -2.63 14.91
N ASN A 118 -18.46 -3.45 15.43
CA ASN A 118 -18.14 -4.79 15.92
C ASN A 118 -17.74 -5.78 14.82
N ASN A 119 -18.23 -5.57 13.59
CA ASN A 119 -18.12 -6.48 12.45
C ASN A 119 -17.31 -5.88 11.29
N HIS A 120 -17.26 -4.55 11.17
CA HIS A 120 -16.64 -3.87 10.05
C HIS A 120 -15.48 -2.98 10.47
N TYR A 121 -14.51 -2.88 9.56
CA TYR A 121 -13.33 -2.05 9.71
C TYR A 121 -12.98 -1.45 8.35
N PHE A 122 -13.06 -0.14 8.24
CA PHE A 122 -12.74 0.62 7.05
C PHE A 122 -11.60 1.58 7.35
N LYS A 123 -10.68 1.67 6.39
CA LYS A 123 -9.63 2.67 6.39
C LYS A 123 -9.82 3.58 5.19
N ILE A 124 -9.86 4.88 5.44
CA ILE A 124 -9.97 5.92 4.42
C ILE A 124 -8.72 6.78 4.50
N LEU A 125 -8.08 7.02 3.35
CA LEU A 125 -6.88 7.82 3.20
C LEU A 125 -7.20 9.04 2.34
N ILE A 126 -6.92 10.23 2.85
CA ILE A 126 -6.87 11.45 2.05
C ILE A 126 -5.44 11.64 1.53
N VAL A 127 -5.31 12.07 0.28
CA VAL A 127 -4.02 12.50 -0.27
C VAL A 127 -4.16 13.93 -0.78
N ARG A 128 -3.53 14.87 -0.08
CA ARG A 128 -3.53 16.29 -0.41
C ARG A 128 -2.45 16.61 -1.41
N LYS A 129 -2.54 17.79 -2.02
CA LYS A 129 -1.44 18.35 -2.80
C LYS A 129 -0.16 18.44 -1.95
N GLY A 130 0.94 17.89 -2.46
CA GLY A 130 2.24 17.85 -1.79
C GLY A 130 2.47 16.61 -0.91
N ASP A 131 1.44 15.82 -0.59
CA ASP A 131 1.59 14.67 0.31
C ASP A 131 2.46 13.56 -0.30
N ILE A 132 2.43 13.39 -1.62
CA ILE A 132 3.26 12.40 -2.31
C ILE A 132 4.73 12.81 -2.21
N GLN A 133 5.05 14.07 -2.48
CA GLN A 133 6.41 14.59 -2.37
C GLN A 133 6.91 14.54 -0.92
N ALA A 134 6.04 14.81 0.05
CA ALA A 134 6.35 14.74 1.48
C ALA A 134 6.42 13.31 2.02
N LEU A 135 6.21 12.28 1.18
CA LEU A 135 6.27 10.87 1.55
C LEU A 135 5.37 10.52 2.75
N LYS A 136 4.16 11.10 2.78
CA LYS A 136 3.22 10.87 3.88
C LYS A 136 2.86 9.38 4.00
N LYS A 137 2.67 8.94 5.25
CA LYS A 137 2.40 7.55 5.58
C LYS A 137 1.12 7.06 4.87
N GLY A 138 1.17 5.83 4.35
CA GLY A 138 0.01 5.15 3.77
C GLY A 138 -0.17 5.37 2.27
N ILE A 139 0.54 6.34 1.67
CA ILE A 139 0.53 6.59 0.23
C ILE A 139 1.33 5.50 -0.49
N GLN A 140 0.72 4.91 -1.52
CA GLN A 140 1.26 3.82 -2.33
C GLN A 140 1.30 4.23 -3.80
N ASN A 141 2.06 3.48 -4.62
CA ASN A 141 2.11 3.71 -6.06
C ASN A 141 0.71 3.63 -6.69
N GLY A 142 0.39 4.58 -7.56
CA GLY A 142 -0.91 4.67 -8.25
C GLY A 142 -1.94 5.56 -7.56
N ILE A 143 -1.70 5.97 -6.32
CA ILE A 143 -2.46 7.02 -5.63
C ILE A 143 -2.10 8.40 -6.21
N LYS A 144 -3.10 9.27 -6.35
CA LYS A 144 -2.98 10.64 -6.86
C LYS A 144 -3.33 11.65 -5.78
N GLU A 145 -2.81 12.86 -5.93
CA GLU A 145 -3.12 13.98 -5.05
C GLU A 145 -4.51 14.56 -5.31
N ASN A 146 -5.07 15.21 -4.29
CA ASN A 146 -6.42 15.77 -4.22
C ASN A 146 -7.51 14.71 -4.37
N GLU A 147 -7.28 13.54 -3.79
CA GLU A 147 -8.16 12.38 -3.91
C GLU A 147 -8.31 11.70 -2.55
N VAL A 148 -9.39 10.93 -2.40
CA VAL A 148 -9.68 10.12 -1.22
C VAL A 148 -9.84 8.67 -1.63
N TYR A 149 -9.27 7.78 -0.82
CA TYR A 149 -9.19 6.36 -1.10
C TYR A 149 -9.73 5.55 0.07
N PHE A 150 -10.53 4.52 -0.23
CA PHE A 150 -10.71 3.39 0.66
C PHE A 150 -9.48 2.48 0.55
N ALA A 151 -8.87 2.12 1.67
CA ALA A 151 -7.78 1.15 1.73
C ALA A 151 -8.31 -0.21 2.20
N ASP A 152 -8.25 -1.20 1.32
CA ASP A 152 -8.71 -2.57 1.58
C ASP A 152 -7.66 -3.37 2.35
N VAL A 153 -7.56 -3.08 3.65
CA VAL A 153 -6.55 -3.64 4.56
C VAL A 153 -6.61 -5.17 4.64
N TYR A 154 -7.79 -5.76 4.47
CA TYR A 154 -8.01 -7.20 4.61
C TYR A 154 -8.27 -7.91 3.29
N GLN A 155 -8.11 -7.21 2.15
CA GLN A 155 -8.33 -7.75 0.80
C GLN A 155 -9.71 -8.39 0.65
N LYS A 156 -10.72 -7.83 1.34
CA LYS A 156 -12.09 -8.34 1.31
C LYS A 156 -12.86 -7.85 0.08
N GLY A 157 -12.31 -6.88 -0.66
CA GLY A 157 -12.98 -6.16 -1.73
C GLY A 157 -13.99 -5.16 -1.17
N LEU A 158 -14.06 -3.97 -1.77
CA LEU A 158 -15.03 -2.95 -1.39
C LEU A 158 -16.47 -3.42 -1.67
N ASP A 159 -16.69 -4.19 -2.73
CA ASP A 159 -18.01 -4.60 -3.19
C ASP A 159 -18.81 -5.36 -2.12
N ASN A 160 -18.12 -6.09 -1.24
CA ASN A 160 -18.76 -6.85 -0.16
C ASN A 160 -19.19 -5.97 1.03
N GLN A 161 -18.76 -4.71 1.08
CA GLN A 161 -18.99 -3.82 2.22
C GLN A 161 -19.43 -2.40 1.80
N ILE A 162 -19.71 -2.20 0.52
CA ILE A 162 -20.00 -0.89 -0.06
C ILE A 162 -21.26 -0.26 0.51
N GLU A 163 -22.28 -1.06 0.84
CA GLU A 163 -23.55 -0.57 1.40
C GLU A 163 -23.32 0.05 2.79
N ILE A 164 -22.68 -0.69 3.69
CA ILE A 164 -22.34 -0.21 5.04
C ILE A 164 -21.40 0.99 4.98
N LEU A 165 -20.36 0.94 4.13
CA LEU A 165 -19.47 2.08 3.96
C LEU A 165 -20.24 3.30 3.47
N SER A 166 -21.14 3.14 2.49
CA SER A 166 -21.94 4.24 1.95
C SER A 166 -22.84 4.88 3.01
N GLU A 167 -23.42 4.07 3.91
CA GLU A 167 -24.17 4.58 5.06
C GLU A 167 -23.29 5.44 5.98
N TYR A 168 -22.09 4.96 6.30
CA TYR A 168 -21.17 5.69 7.19
C TYR A 168 -20.70 6.99 6.56
N LEU A 169 -20.30 6.95 5.28
CA LEU A 169 -19.91 8.13 4.52
C LEU A 169 -21.05 9.15 4.44
N LYS A 170 -22.30 8.71 4.29
CA LYS A 170 -23.46 9.61 4.31
C LYS A 170 -23.59 10.34 5.64
N LEU A 171 -23.54 9.61 6.76
CA LEU A 171 -23.62 10.21 8.10
C LEU A 171 -22.51 11.26 8.31
N LEU A 172 -21.29 10.95 7.86
CA LEU A 172 -20.14 11.85 7.98
C LEU A 172 -20.27 13.14 7.14
N ARG A 173 -20.88 13.06 5.94
CA ARG A 173 -21.14 14.26 5.12
C ARG A 173 -22.12 15.22 5.78
N ASP A 174 -23.13 14.65 6.45
CA ASP A 174 -24.25 15.38 7.03
C ASP A 174 -23.92 16.03 8.41
N LEU A 175 -22.66 15.94 8.86
CA LEU A 175 -22.21 16.63 10.09
C LEU A 175 -22.43 18.14 10.00
N LYS A 176 -22.74 18.78 11.12
CA LYS A 176 -22.98 20.22 11.21
C LYS A 176 -21.83 20.93 11.92
#